data_AF-A0A8G1IX20-F1
#
_entry.id   AF-A0A8G1IX20-F1
#
_cell.length_a   1.000
_cell.length_b   1.000
_cell.length_c   1.000
_cell.angle_alpha   90.00
_cell.angle_beta   90.00
_cell.angle_gamma   90.00
#
_symmetry.space_group_name_H-M   'P 1'
#
loop_
_entity.id
_entity.type
_entity.pdbx_description
1 polymer ?
#
loop_
_entity_poly.entity_id
_entity_poly.type
_entity_poly.pdbx_seq_one_letter_code
_entity_poly.pdbx_strand_id
1 'polypeptide(L)'
;MAGKKIKTFGDGVPYIEPGGGALTFTWLIDFVMFVLLFGVGALIALRIGEALDLSNNAVALGVLATLFVTPLVYGLFYTNGRALGAVCTGTRLVRASDGGRIGAKGPWAMLVRTILLPLLIIAVVVGGGYADGSLKRISIDEKRTRALQESGYPATPR
;
A
#
# COMPACT_ATOMS: atom_id res chain seq x y z
N MET A 1 12.81 -3.27 26.04
CA MET A 1 12.72 -2.67 24.69
C MET A 1 13.05 -3.76 23.68
N ALA A 2 12.06 -4.28 22.94
CA ALA A 2 12.32 -5.34 21.97
C ALA A 2 13.27 -4.82 20.87
N GLY A 3 14.40 -5.50 20.68
CA GLY A 3 15.45 -5.11 19.74
C GLY A 3 14.87 -4.93 18.34
N LYS A 4 15.04 -3.73 17.77
CA LYS A 4 14.61 -3.45 16.39
C LYS A 4 15.47 -4.29 15.45
N LYS A 5 14.85 -5.22 14.71
CA LYS A 5 15.55 -6.06 13.74
C LYS A 5 15.99 -5.20 12.57
N ILE A 6 17.29 -4.90 12.51
CA ILE A 6 17.94 -4.38 11.31
C ILE A 6 17.92 -5.52 10.29
N LYS A 7 17.47 -5.22 9.07
CA LYS A 7 17.48 -6.16 7.94
C LYS A 7 18.26 -5.55 6.78
N THR A 8 18.56 -6.34 5.77
CA THR A 8 19.27 -5.90 4.58
C THR A 8 18.43 -6.12 3.33
N PHE A 9 18.50 -5.18 2.41
CA PHE A 9 18.01 -5.37 1.04
C PHE A 9 18.86 -6.44 0.33
N GLY A 10 18.45 -6.83 -0.88
CA GLY A 10 19.20 -7.79 -1.71
C GLY A 10 20.62 -7.33 -2.08
N ASP A 11 20.87 -6.02 -2.10
CA ASP A 11 22.18 -5.40 -2.33
C ASP A 11 23.03 -5.22 -1.06
N GLY A 12 22.53 -5.67 0.10
CA GLY A 12 23.21 -5.58 1.39
C GLY A 12 23.01 -4.26 2.13
N VAL A 13 22.31 -3.27 1.55
CA VAL A 13 22.05 -2.00 2.23
C VAL A 13 21.11 -2.24 3.42
N PRO A 14 21.43 -1.73 4.63
CA PRO A 14 20.60 -1.97 5.81
C PRO A 14 19.34 -1.10 5.84
N TYR A 15 18.28 -1.63 6.43
CA TYR A 15 17.01 -0.96 6.64
C TYR A 15 16.32 -1.40 7.94
N ILE A 16 15.36 -0.59 8.38
CA ILE A 16 14.53 -0.88 9.55
C ILE A 16 13.08 -1.09 9.10
N GLU A 17 12.51 -2.24 9.46
CA GLU A 17 11.10 -2.50 9.24
C GLU A 17 10.22 -1.58 10.09
N PRO A 18 9.06 -1.13 9.57
CA PRO A 18 8.09 -0.43 10.35
C PRO A 18 7.54 -1.35 11.44
N GLY A 19 7.20 -0.78 12.60
CA GLY A 19 6.50 -1.54 13.63
C GLY A 19 5.15 -2.04 13.11
N GLY A 20 4.71 -3.21 13.56
CA GLY A 20 3.45 -3.83 13.11
C GLY A 20 2.26 -2.88 13.15
N GLY A 21 2.14 -2.07 14.21
CA GLY A 21 1.10 -1.03 14.32
C GLY A 21 1.17 0.03 13.21
N ALA A 22 2.36 0.54 12.88
CA ALA A 22 2.52 1.53 11.81
C ALA A 22 2.12 0.94 10.45
N LEU A 23 2.47 -0.33 10.20
CA LEU A 23 2.04 -1.04 8.99
C LEU A 23 0.51 -1.16 8.94
N THR A 24 -0.12 -1.64 10.01
CA THR A 24 -1.58 -1.78 10.09
C THR A 24 -2.29 -0.44 9.87
N PHE A 25 -1.84 0.64 10.52
CA PHE A 25 -2.42 1.97 10.33
C PHE A 25 -2.22 2.50 8.91
N THR A 26 -1.08 2.22 8.27
CA THR A 26 -0.85 2.56 6.86
C THR A 26 -1.94 1.92 5.99
N TRP A 27 -2.18 0.63 6.21
CA TRP A 27 -3.17 -0.15 5.47
C TRP A 27 -4.60 0.33 5.72
N LEU A 28 -4.93 0.66 6.97
CA LEU A 28 -6.24 1.18 7.35
C LEU A 28 -6.54 2.53 6.68
N ILE A 29 -5.62 3.49 6.76
CA ILE A 29 -5.81 4.83 6.17
C ILE A 29 -6.00 4.71 4.65
N ASP A 30 -5.18 3.90 3.99
CA ASP A 30 -5.26 3.65 2.56
C ASP A 30 -6.59 3.01 2.15
N PHE A 31 -7.12 2.11 2.99
CA PHE A 31 -8.43 1.49 2.77
C PHE A 31 -9.58 2.47 2.95
N VAL A 32 -9.55 3.29 3.99
CA VAL A 32 -10.55 4.35 4.20
C VAL A 32 -10.57 5.29 3.00
N MET A 33 -9.40 5.71 2.51
CA MET A 33 -9.31 6.52 1.30
C MET A 33 -9.90 5.84 0.07
N PHE A 34 -9.64 4.54 -0.10
CA PHE A 34 -10.27 3.77 -1.18
C PHE A 34 -11.80 3.76 -1.06
N VAL A 35 -12.36 3.50 0.13
CA VAL A 35 -13.82 3.48 0.35
C VAL A 35 -14.45 4.85 0.05
N LEU A 36 -13.81 5.94 0.50
CA LEU A 36 -14.28 7.29 0.23
C LEU A 36 -14.27 7.61 -1.28
N LEU A 37 -13.16 7.32 -1.96
CA LEU A 37 -13.04 7.57 -3.40
C LEU A 37 -13.99 6.68 -4.21
N PHE A 38 -14.21 5.43 -3.79
CA PHE A 38 -15.21 4.55 -4.38
C PHE A 38 -16.62 5.14 -4.24
N GLY A 39 -16.99 5.62 -3.05
CA GLY A 39 -18.28 6.29 -2.82
C GLY A 39 -18.48 7.51 -3.72
N VAL A 40 -17.45 8.36 -3.85
CA VAL A 40 -17.47 9.50 -4.78
C VAL A 40 -17.62 9.04 -6.24
N GLY A 41 -16.85 8.03 -6.65
CA GLY A 41 -16.93 7.47 -8.00
C GLY A 41 -18.31 6.90 -8.32
N ALA A 42 -18.91 6.18 -7.37
CA ALA A 42 -20.25 5.63 -7.51
C ALA A 42 -21.31 6.74 -7.65
N LEU A 43 -21.22 7.80 -6.84
CA LEU A 43 -22.09 8.97 -6.97
C LEU A 43 -21.95 9.64 -8.34
N ILE A 44 -20.73 9.80 -8.85
CA ILE A 44 -20.49 10.34 -10.19
C ILE A 44 -21.12 9.45 -11.27
N ALA A 45 -20.95 8.13 -11.18
CA ALA A 45 -21.54 7.19 -12.12
C ALA A 45 -23.08 7.25 -12.13
N LEU A 46 -23.70 7.39 -10.96
CA LEU A 46 -25.14 7.59 -10.82
C LEU A 46 -25.60 8.88 -11.50
N ARG A 47 -24.90 10.01 -11.26
CA ARG A 47 -25.24 11.31 -11.87
C ARG A 47 -25.07 11.33 -13.38
N ILE A 48 -24.02 10.68 -13.89
CA ILE A 48 -23.83 10.51 -15.34
C ILE A 48 -24.95 9.65 -15.91
N GLY A 49 -25.33 8.59 -15.21
CA GLY A 49 -26.46 7.73 -15.58
C GLY A 49 -27.76 8.51 -15.74
N GLU A 50 -28.10 9.33 -14.73
CA GLU A 50 -29.26 10.23 -14.76
C GLU A 50 -29.18 11.24 -15.91
N ALA A 51 -28.02 11.89 -16.09
CA ALA A 51 -27.84 12.95 -17.09
C ALA A 51 -27.88 12.46 -18.54
N LEU A 52 -27.46 11.22 -18.78
CA LEU A 52 -27.39 10.61 -20.11
C LEU A 52 -28.52 9.59 -20.38
N ASP A 53 -29.50 9.49 -19.46
CA ASP A 53 -30.61 8.53 -19.51
C ASP A 53 -30.14 7.08 -19.78
N LEU A 54 -29.09 6.67 -19.06
CA LEU A 54 -28.52 5.33 -19.21
C LEU A 54 -29.38 4.29 -18.49
N SER A 55 -29.45 3.08 -19.08
CA SER A 55 -30.08 1.94 -18.42
C SER A 55 -29.44 1.63 -17.05
N ASN A 56 -30.24 1.11 -16.12
CA ASN A 56 -29.77 0.68 -14.80
C ASN A 56 -28.57 -0.28 -14.86
N ASN A 57 -28.53 -1.15 -15.88
CA ASN A 57 -27.42 -2.08 -16.09
C ASN A 57 -26.12 -1.36 -16.45
N ALA A 58 -26.19 -0.34 -17.31
CA ALA A 58 -25.02 0.47 -17.67
C ALA A 58 -24.50 1.26 -16.46
N VAL A 59 -25.40 1.83 -15.65
CA VAL A 59 -25.04 2.52 -14.41
C VAL A 59 -24.39 1.57 -13.41
N ALA A 60 -24.97 0.38 -13.21
CA ALA A 60 -24.41 -0.65 -12.33
C ALA A 60 -23.00 -1.07 -12.77
N LEU A 61 -22.77 -1.26 -14.08
CA LEU A 61 -21.43 -1.53 -14.62
C LEU A 61 -20.46 -0.37 -14.38
N GLY A 62 -20.92 0.88 -14.52
CA GLY A 62 -20.13 2.07 -14.20
C GLY A 62 -19.70 2.10 -12.73
N VAL A 63 -20.63 1.84 -11.80
CA VAL A 63 -20.34 1.73 -10.36
C VAL A 63 -19.35 0.59 -10.09
N LEU A 64 -19.56 -0.59 -10.66
CA LEU A 64 -18.63 -1.72 -10.51
C LEU A 64 -17.24 -1.41 -11.06
N ALA A 65 -17.15 -0.71 -12.19
CA ALA A 65 -15.87 -0.28 -12.77
C ALA A 65 -15.08 0.63 -11.80
N THR A 66 -15.77 1.43 -10.97
CA THR A 66 -15.10 2.29 -10.00
C THR A 66 -14.31 1.50 -8.94
N LEU A 67 -14.67 0.24 -8.65
CA LEU A 67 -13.87 -0.62 -7.75
C LEU A 67 -12.45 -0.84 -8.27
N PHE A 68 -12.26 -0.85 -9.58
CA PHE A 68 -10.96 -1.07 -10.23
C PHE A 68 -10.28 0.25 -10.58
N VAL A 69 -11.03 1.21 -11.10
CA VAL A 69 -10.48 2.52 -11.49
C VAL A 69 -9.98 3.29 -10.28
N THR A 70 -10.70 3.26 -9.16
CA THR A 70 -10.34 4.00 -7.93
C THR A 70 -8.93 3.69 -7.42
N PRO A 71 -8.55 2.42 -7.14
CA PRO A 71 -7.22 2.12 -6.64
C PRO A 71 -6.12 2.37 -7.67
N LEU A 72 -6.44 2.24 -8.97
CA LEU A 72 -5.50 2.54 -10.04
C LEU A 72 -5.19 4.04 -10.09
N VAL A 73 -6.23 4.89 -10.10
CA VAL A 73 -6.10 6.35 -10.07
C VAL A 73 -5.43 6.79 -8.78
N TYR A 74 -5.84 6.24 -7.63
CA TYR A 74 -5.23 6.55 -6.35
C TYR A 74 -3.74 6.17 -6.32
N GLY A 75 -3.39 5.02 -6.92
CA GLY A 75 -2.01 4.58 -7.05
C GLY A 75 -1.19 5.33 -8.11
N LEU A 76 -1.77 6.21 -8.93
CA LEU A 76 -0.98 7.16 -9.74
C LEU A 76 -0.39 8.26 -8.85
N PHE A 77 -1.09 8.64 -7.80
CA PHE A 77 -0.61 9.59 -6.80
C PHE A 77 0.40 8.98 -5.82
N TYR A 78 0.66 7.67 -5.92
CA TYR A 78 1.68 6.91 -5.18
C TYR A 78 3.12 7.14 -5.71
N THR A 79 3.42 8.31 -6.24
CA THR A 79 4.77 8.62 -6.70
C THR A 79 5.74 8.52 -5.52
N ASN A 80 6.84 7.77 -5.70
CA ASN A 80 7.88 7.48 -4.70
C ASN A 80 7.57 6.40 -3.64
N GLY A 81 6.47 5.65 -3.78
CA GLY A 81 6.14 4.55 -2.85
C GLY A 81 5.57 5.03 -1.52
N ARG A 82 4.99 6.24 -1.50
CA ARG A 82 4.40 6.87 -0.33
C ARG A 82 2.92 7.15 -0.57
N ALA A 83 2.11 6.23 -0.09
CA ALA A 83 0.68 6.40 0.08
C ALA A 83 0.31 7.51 1.05
N LEU A 84 -0.95 7.94 1.10
CA LEU A 84 -1.43 8.78 2.19
C LEU A 84 -1.18 8.09 3.55
N GLY A 85 -1.53 6.81 3.68
CA GLY A 85 -1.26 6.05 4.90
C GLY A 85 0.23 5.96 5.24
N ALA A 86 1.09 5.89 4.22
CA ALA A 86 2.54 5.80 4.39
C ALA A 86 3.14 7.14 4.80
N VAL A 87 2.61 8.24 4.24
CA VAL A 87 2.93 9.61 4.68
C VAL A 87 2.51 9.81 6.14
N CYS A 88 1.29 9.41 6.51
CA CYS A 88 0.77 9.57 7.88
C CYS A 88 1.54 8.76 8.92
N THR A 89 2.05 7.58 8.55
CA THR A 89 2.74 6.66 9.48
C THR A 89 4.26 6.72 9.39
N GLY A 90 4.82 7.51 8.48
CA GLY A 90 6.26 7.58 8.23
C GLY A 90 6.85 6.31 7.61
N THR A 91 6.02 5.51 6.95
CA THR A 91 6.47 4.31 6.24
C THR A 91 6.70 4.60 4.76
N ARG A 92 7.45 3.72 4.10
CA ARG A 92 7.68 3.81 2.66
C ARG A 92 7.78 2.42 2.05
N LEU A 93 7.08 2.19 0.95
CA LEU A 93 7.17 0.94 0.21
C LEU A 93 8.30 1.04 -0.82
N VAL A 94 9.25 0.11 -0.75
CA VAL A 94 10.45 0.06 -1.59
C VAL A 94 10.62 -1.32 -2.21
N ARG A 95 11.50 -1.42 -3.22
CA ARG A 95 11.90 -2.70 -3.80
C ARG A 95 12.76 -3.48 -2.81
N ALA A 96 12.52 -4.78 -2.70
CA ALA A 96 13.31 -5.65 -1.83
C ALA A 96 14.76 -5.84 -2.32
N SER A 97 14.99 -5.70 -3.64
CA SER A 97 16.31 -5.89 -4.26
C SER A 97 17.31 -4.82 -3.87
N ASP A 98 16.90 -3.55 -3.85
CA ASP A 98 17.82 -2.40 -3.81
C ASP A 98 17.29 -1.21 -2.98
N GLY A 99 16.17 -1.38 -2.27
CA GLY A 99 15.51 -0.27 -1.54
C GLY A 99 14.99 0.86 -2.45
N GLY A 100 15.00 0.65 -3.77
CA GLY A 100 14.64 1.66 -4.75
C GLY A 100 13.14 1.95 -4.81
N ARG A 101 12.78 3.03 -5.52
CA ARG A 101 11.39 3.45 -5.73
C ARG A 101 10.61 2.39 -6.52
N ILE A 102 9.32 2.23 -6.24
CA ILE A 102 8.47 1.25 -6.94
C ILE A 102 8.10 1.69 -8.37
N GLY A 103 8.25 2.99 -8.68
CA GLY A 103 8.01 3.54 -10.01
C GLY A 103 6.55 3.39 -10.47
N ALA A 104 6.35 3.17 -11.76
CA ALA A 104 5.04 3.06 -12.42
C ALA A 104 4.15 1.89 -11.92
N LYS A 105 4.63 1.07 -10.99
CA LYS A 105 3.86 -0.05 -10.42
C LYS A 105 3.03 0.34 -9.19
N GLY A 106 2.95 1.63 -8.86
CA GLY A 106 2.11 2.21 -7.80
C GLY A 106 0.61 1.87 -7.93
N PRO A 107 -0.01 2.07 -9.11
CA PRO A 107 -1.40 1.68 -9.37
C PRO A 107 -1.68 0.20 -9.07
N TRP A 108 -0.80 -0.67 -9.56
CA TRP A 108 -0.92 -2.10 -9.32
C TRP A 108 -0.71 -2.49 -7.85
N ALA A 109 0.21 -1.81 -7.17
CA ALA A 109 0.41 -2.02 -5.73
C ALA A 109 -0.88 -1.74 -4.96
N MET A 110 -1.59 -0.69 -5.34
CA MET A 110 -2.81 -0.30 -4.64
C MET A 110 -3.99 -1.18 -4.93
N LEU A 111 -4.17 -1.57 -6.19
CA LEU A 111 -5.22 -2.53 -6.55
C LEU A 111 -5.07 -3.84 -5.75
N VAL A 112 -3.85 -4.38 -5.70
CA VAL A 112 -3.56 -5.59 -4.91
C VAL A 112 -3.86 -5.34 -3.44
N ARG A 113 -3.46 -4.20 -2.89
CA ARG A 113 -3.64 -3.90 -1.47
C ARG A 113 -5.11 -3.70 -1.08
N THR A 114 -5.93 -3.08 -1.93
CA THR A 114 -7.36 -2.88 -1.64
C THR A 114 -8.17 -4.15 -1.83
N ILE A 115 -7.81 -5.02 -2.79
CA ILE A 115 -8.47 -6.32 -2.99
C ILE A 115 -8.03 -7.35 -1.94
N LEU A 116 -6.73 -7.40 -1.60
CA LEU A 116 -6.21 -8.39 -0.67
C LEU A 116 -6.39 -8.01 0.79
N LEU A 117 -6.58 -6.73 1.15
CA LEU A 117 -6.79 -6.36 2.56
C LEU A 117 -8.03 -7.03 3.17
N PRO A 118 -9.21 -7.06 2.54
CA PRO A 118 -10.36 -7.82 3.04
C PRO A 118 -10.02 -9.31 3.25
N LEU A 119 -9.30 -9.92 2.32
CA LEU A 119 -8.85 -11.31 2.44
C LEU A 119 -7.85 -11.50 3.58
N LEU A 120 -7.00 -10.51 3.83
CA LEU A 120 -6.02 -10.54 4.91
C LEU A 120 -6.68 -10.34 6.27
N ILE A 121 -7.71 -9.48 6.36
CA ILE A 121 -8.57 -9.35 7.54
C ILE A 121 -9.28 -10.69 7.81
N ILE A 122 -9.86 -11.32 6.78
CA ILE A 122 -10.47 -12.64 6.91
C ILE A 122 -9.44 -13.67 7.39
N ALA A 123 -8.27 -13.72 6.76
CA ALA A 123 -7.21 -14.65 7.15
C ALA A 123 -6.81 -14.46 8.63
N VAL A 124 -6.58 -13.21 9.08
CA VAL A 124 -6.25 -12.92 10.48
C VAL A 124 -7.37 -13.35 11.44
N VAL A 125 -8.62 -13.07 11.10
CA VAL A 125 -9.78 -13.49 11.94
C VAL A 125 -9.90 -15.01 12.01
N VAL A 126 -9.58 -15.73 10.92
CA VAL A 126 -9.68 -17.20 10.83
C VAL A 126 -8.37 -17.89 11.27
N GLY A 127 -7.37 -17.14 11.74
CA GLY A 127 -6.08 -17.68 12.22
C GLY A 127 -5.07 -18.03 11.12
N GLY A 128 -5.29 -17.58 9.89
CA GLY A 128 -4.34 -17.68 8.78
C GLY A 128 -3.14 -16.74 8.94
N GLY A 129 -1.95 -17.27 8.64
CA GLY A 129 -0.69 -16.50 8.64
C GLY A 129 -0.42 -15.76 7.34
N TYR A 130 0.54 -14.84 7.37
CA TYR A 130 1.09 -14.22 6.16
C TYR A 130 1.86 -15.28 5.36
N ALA A 131 1.60 -15.39 4.06
CA ALA A 131 2.41 -16.25 3.19
C ALA A 131 3.84 -15.70 3.10
N ASP A 132 4.82 -16.51 3.49
CA ASP A 132 6.26 -16.19 3.53
C ASP A 132 6.90 -16.21 2.11
N GLY A 133 6.13 -15.79 1.11
CA GLY A 133 6.62 -15.68 -0.26
C GLY A 133 7.65 -14.55 -0.34
N SER A 134 8.66 -14.73 -1.20
CA SER A 134 9.62 -13.69 -1.59
C SER A 134 8.88 -12.46 -2.13
N LEU A 135 8.50 -11.56 -1.22
CA LEU A 135 7.83 -10.32 -1.59
C LEU A 135 8.87 -9.44 -2.28
N LYS A 136 8.66 -9.16 -3.57
CA LYS A 136 9.50 -8.24 -4.35
C LYS A 136 9.51 -6.80 -3.79
N ARG A 137 8.71 -6.52 -2.77
CA ARG A 137 8.47 -5.19 -2.18
C ARG A 137 8.35 -5.31 -0.67
N ILE A 138 8.93 -4.36 0.03
CA ILE A 138 8.92 -4.31 1.49
C ILE A 138 8.64 -2.88 1.95
N SER A 139 8.00 -2.77 3.12
CA SER A 139 7.80 -1.48 3.78
C SER A 139 8.95 -1.21 4.73
N ILE A 140 9.44 0.02 4.75
CA ILE A 140 10.49 0.49 5.65
C ILE A 140 10.00 1.66 6.49
N ASP A 141 10.56 1.84 7.68
CA ASP A 141 10.46 3.08 8.45
C ASP A 141 11.45 4.09 7.83
N GLU A 142 10.94 5.12 7.16
CA GLU A 142 11.77 6.03 6.36
C GLU A 142 12.73 6.85 7.24
N LYS A 143 12.24 7.36 8.37
CA LYS A 143 13.05 8.19 9.28
C LYS A 143 14.15 7.36 9.93
N ARG A 144 13.82 6.17 10.43
CA ARG A 144 14.80 5.31 11.10
C ARG A 144 15.79 4.70 10.13
N THR A 145 15.35 4.32 8.94
CA THR A 145 16.25 3.80 7.89
C THR A 145 17.21 4.89 7.43
N ARG A 146 16.74 6.13 7.24
CA ARG A 146 17.62 7.27 6.94
C ARG A 146 18.63 7.52 8.05
N ALA A 147 18.20 7.56 9.31
CA ALA A 147 19.11 7.76 10.44
C ALA A 147 20.17 6.64 10.54
N LEU A 148 19.80 5.39 10.23
CA LEU A 148 20.73 4.26 10.18
C LEU A 148 21.77 4.44 9.06
N GLN A 149 21.35 4.87 7.87
CA GLN A 149 22.25 5.12 6.74
C GLN A 149 23.18 6.32 7.01
N GLU A 150 22.68 7.39 7.62
CA GLU A 150 23.45 8.58 7.99
C GLU A 150 24.47 8.29 9.10
N SER A 151 24.21 7.30 9.97
CA SER A 151 25.14 6.89 11.02
C SER A 151 26.38 6.13 10.53
N GLY A 152 26.53 5.95 9.20
CA GLY A 152 27.75 5.40 8.60
C GLY A 152 28.01 3.93 8.93
N TYR A 153 26.97 3.18 9.33
CA TYR A 153 27.10 1.80 9.78
C TYR A 153 27.79 0.91 8.73
N PRO A 154 28.95 0.30 9.02
CA PRO A 154 29.39 -0.90 8.33
C PRO A 154 28.48 -2.06 8.77
N ALA A 155 28.09 -2.89 7.81
CA ALA A 155 27.17 -4.00 8.00
C ALA A 155 27.53 -4.83 9.25
N THR A 156 26.53 -5.14 10.06
CA THR A 156 26.59 -6.19 11.07
C THR A 156 27.31 -7.43 10.52
N PRO A 157 28.35 -7.95 11.20
CA PRO A 157 28.83 -9.29 10.96
C PRO A 157 27.70 -10.29 11.22
N ARG A 158 27.69 -11.35 10.41
CA ARG A 158 26.73 -12.46 10.44
C ARG A 158 26.60 -13.11 11.81
#